data_AF-A0A1Y3TBQ0-F1
#
_entry.id   AF-A0A1Y3TBQ0-F1
#
_cell.length_a   1.000
_cell.length_b   1.000
_cell.length_c   1.000
_cell.angle_alpha   90.00
_cell.angle_beta   90.00
_cell.angle_gamma   90.00
#
_symmetry.space_group_name_H-M   'P 1'
#
loop_
_entity.id
_entity.type
_entity.pdbx_description
1 polymer ?
#
loop_
_entity_poly.entity_id
_entity_poly.type
_entity_poly.pdbx_seq_one_letter_code
_entity_poly.pdbx_strand_id
1 'polypeptide(L)'
;MKTAGKVILGIFIGIILLFIIMIGVGVLVDLGILKFSSDEPEIRIEYKPHNISEPIDEDSIPDSEYYPSPEQAMKNSSFQVEPEEVYQKNMDEVIAKFENENYASVYFKSIKDKNTECLTFAKFKKKVIEGEERYTYITGFPTESERDNFTIGTLESLVQGQLALSDFTQSVNIDPENTRFVWGDCNSKEIYKLKIEGQKPSGIIPYESFGEKWYFWYYENLESDIAGSQLQFTLD
;
A
#
# COMPACT_ATOMS: atom_id res chain seq x y z
N MET A 1 -48.61 15.82 -5.65
CA MET A 1 -47.22 16.17 -5.26
C MET A 1 -47.02 16.31 -3.73
N LYS A 2 -47.67 15.48 -2.88
CA LYS A 2 -47.51 15.51 -1.40
C LYS A 2 -46.95 14.23 -0.78
N THR A 3 -46.87 13.13 -1.55
CA THR A 3 -46.49 11.81 -1.04
C THR A 3 -44.99 11.53 -1.19
N ALA A 4 -44.34 12.04 -2.25
CA ALA A 4 -42.91 11.84 -2.50
C ALA A 4 -42.01 12.50 -1.44
N GLY A 5 -42.37 13.69 -0.94
CA GLY A 5 -41.60 14.40 0.09
C GLY A 5 -41.56 13.68 1.45
N LYS A 6 -42.62 12.93 1.81
CA LYS A 6 -42.66 12.16 3.07
C LYS A 6 -41.79 10.91 3.02
N VAL A 7 -41.66 10.28 1.86
CA VAL A 7 -40.80 9.10 1.65
C VAL A 7 -39.33 9.48 1.70
N ILE A 8 -38.95 10.59 1.06
CA ILE A 8 -37.57 11.11 1.07
C ILE A 8 -37.15 11.53 2.50
N LEU A 9 -38.06 12.16 3.26
CA LEU A 9 -37.80 12.55 4.65
C LEU A 9 -37.62 11.33 5.58
N GLY A 10 -38.38 10.25 5.36
CA GLY A 10 -38.25 9.00 6.12
C GLY A 10 -36.91 8.30 5.89
N ILE A 11 -36.41 8.30 4.65
CA ILE A 11 -35.09 7.73 4.30
C ILE A 11 -33.97 8.53 4.97
N PHE A 12 -34.07 9.86 4.97
CA PHE A 12 -33.07 10.72 5.62
C PHE A 12 -33.01 10.51 7.14
N ILE A 13 -34.16 10.36 7.80
CA ILE A 13 -34.23 10.07 9.24
C ILE A 13 -33.63 8.68 9.56
N GLY A 14 -33.87 7.68 8.70
CA GLY A 14 -33.30 6.34 8.85
C GLY A 14 -31.78 6.32 8.76
N ILE A 15 -31.20 7.06 7.81
CA ILE A 15 -29.74 7.19 7.65
C ILE A 15 -29.13 7.88 8.88
N ILE A 16 -29.73 8.97 9.37
CA ILE A 16 -29.23 9.68 10.56
C ILE A 16 -29.26 8.78 11.80
N LEU A 17 -30.29 7.94 11.96
CA LEU A 17 -30.37 6.97 13.06
C LEU A 17 -29.27 5.91 12.99
N LEU A 18 -28.91 5.46 11.79
CA LEU A 18 -27.80 4.54 11.54
C LEU A 18 -26.45 5.16 11.95
N PHE A 19 -26.24 6.44 11.64
CA PHE A 19 -25.05 7.18 12.07
C PHE A 19 -24.97 7.35 13.59
N ILE A 20 -26.11 7.62 14.26
CA ILE A 20 -26.14 7.72 15.73
C ILE A 20 -25.80 6.38 16.39
N ILE A 21 -26.26 5.26 15.83
CA ILE A 21 -25.93 3.92 16.32
C ILE A 21 -24.43 3.63 16.13
N MET A 22 -23.85 3.96 14.97
CA MET A 22 -22.41 3.81 14.74
C MET A 22 -21.56 4.65 15.69
N ILE A 23 -21.93 5.91 15.91
CA ILE A 23 -21.25 6.78 16.89
C ILE A 23 -21.41 6.23 18.31
N GLY A 24 -22.60 5.73 18.65
CA GLY A 24 -22.88 5.12 19.95
C GLY A 24 -22.04 3.86 20.22
N VAL A 25 -21.84 3.01 19.21
CA VAL A 25 -20.96 1.84 19.31
C VAL A 25 -19.51 2.27 19.49
N GLY A 26 -19.03 3.27 18.75
CA GLY A 26 -17.68 3.82 18.91
C GLY A 26 -17.42 4.35 20.32
N VAL A 27 -18.36 5.15 20.86
CA VAL A 27 -18.27 5.67 22.24
C VAL A 27 -18.29 4.55 23.30
N LEU A 28 -19.03 3.46 23.07
CA LEU A 28 -19.08 2.32 23.99
C LEU A 28 -17.79 1.47 23.97
N VAL A 29 -17.06 1.46 22.84
CA VAL A 29 -15.72 0.86 22.72
C VAL A 29 -14.70 1.75 23.43
N ASP A 30 -14.73 3.07 23.22
CA ASP A 30 -13.81 4.03 23.87
C ASP A 30 -13.98 4.08 25.39
N LEU A 31 -15.20 3.91 25.89
CA LEU A 31 -15.50 3.82 27.33
C LEU A 31 -15.14 2.44 27.94
N GLY A 32 -14.65 1.49 27.13
CA GLY A 32 -14.25 0.15 27.58
C GLY A 32 -15.41 -0.75 28.02
N ILE A 33 -16.66 -0.40 27.67
CA ILE A 33 -17.87 -1.16 28.03
C ILE A 33 -18.03 -2.38 27.08
N LEU A 34 -17.67 -2.21 25.81
CA LEU A 34 -17.53 -3.30 24.85
C LEU A 34 -16.05 -3.67 24.70
N LYS A 35 -15.65 -4.82 25.24
CA LYS A 35 -14.34 -5.43 24.96
C LYS A 35 -14.47 -6.39 23.80
N PHE A 36 -13.94 -6.02 22.64
CA PHE A 36 -13.55 -7.01 21.64
C PHE A 36 -12.27 -7.66 22.16
N SER A 37 -12.42 -8.83 22.76
CA SER A 37 -11.31 -9.68 23.17
C SER A 37 -10.85 -10.47 21.95
N SER A 38 -9.79 -10.05 21.28
CA SER A 38 -9.07 -10.90 20.32
C SER A 38 -7.71 -11.24 20.93
N ASP A 39 -7.52 -12.50 21.32
CA ASP A 39 -6.24 -13.09 21.74
C ASP A 39 -5.24 -13.24 20.58
N GLU A 40 -5.44 -12.52 19.48
CA GLU A 40 -4.59 -12.56 18.29
C GLU A 40 -3.46 -11.52 18.39
N PRO A 41 -2.26 -11.80 17.81
CA PRO A 41 -1.18 -10.83 17.78
C PRO A 41 -1.65 -9.56 17.07
N GLU A 42 -1.68 -8.47 17.83
CA GLU A 42 -2.10 -7.14 17.37
C GLU A 42 -1.18 -6.64 16.25
N ILE A 43 -1.77 -6.30 15.10
CA ILE A 43 -1.03 -5.69 13.98
C ILE A 43 -1.28 -4.19 13.97
N ARG A 44 -0.21 -3.44 13.72
CA ARG A 44 -0.13 -2.00 13.84
C ARG A 44 0.19 -1.38 12.48
N ILE A 45 -0.81 -0.87 11.75
CA ILE A 45 -0.58 -0.14 10.48
C ILE A 45 -1.55 1.05 10.42
N GLU A 46 -1.06 2.21 10.00
CA GLU A 46 -1.89 3.37 9.65
C GLU A 46 -1.72 3.66 8.17
N TYR A 47 -2.84 3.80 7.46
CA TYR A 47 -2.85 4.10 6.03
C TYR A 47 -3.24 5.56 5.84
N LYS A 48 -2.27 6.40 5.44
CA LYS A 48 -2.54 7.72 4.89
C LYS A 48 -2.32 7.66 3.37
N PRO A 49 -3.37 7.47 2.56
CA PRO A 49 -3.23 7.44 1.11
C PRO A 49 -2.84 8.83 0.59
N HIS A 50 -1.70 8.93 -0.10
CA HIS A 50 -1.31 10.15 -0.80
C HIS A 50 -1.91 10.20 -2.21
N ASN A 51 -2.06 11.40 -2.76
CA ASN A 51 -2.60 11.59 -4.11
C ASN A 51 -1.75 10.85 -5.15
N ILE A 52 -2.39 9.94 -5.91
CA ILE A 52 -1.76 9.25 -7.03
C ILE A 52 -1.59 10.25 -8.18
N SER A 53 -0.38 10.32 -8.73
CA SER A 53 -0.06 11.18 -9.87
C SER A 53 -0.85 10.77 -11.11
N GLU A 54 -1.17 11.73 -11.98
CA GLU A 54 -1.79 11.46 -13.27
C GLU A 54 -0.92 10.48 -14.11
N PRO A 55 -1.54 9.68 -15.00
CA PRO A 55 -0.80 8.77 -15.87
C PRO A 55 0.24 9.52 -16.70
N ILE A 56 1.50 9.06 -16.66
CA ILE A 56 2.60 9.65 -17.43
C ILE A 56 2.66 9.00 -18.81
N ASP A 57 2.77 9.80 -19.87
CA ASP A 57 3.14 9.29 -21.21
C ASP A 57 4.63 8.91 -21.19
N GLU A 58 4.90 7.64 -20.93
CA GLU A 58 6.26 7.13 -20.73
C GLU A 58 7.17 7.29 -21.95
N ASP A 59 6.61 7.43 -23.15
CA ASP A 59 7.38 7.56 -24.40
C ASP A 59 7.76 9.01 -24.71
N SER A 60 7.13 9.95 -24.01
CA SER A 60 7.44 11.38 -24.10
C SER A 60 8.54 11.86 -23.15
N ILE A 61 9.00 11.00 -22.23
CA ILE A 61 9.99 11.37 -21.20
C ILE A 61 11.37 11.60 -21.86
N PRO A 62 11.94 12.81 -21.75
CA PRO A 62 13.23 13.14 -22.37
C PRO A 62 14.40 12.46 -21.65
N ASP A 63 15.48 12.17 -22.38
CA ASP A 63 16.70 11.54 -21.85
C ASP A 63 17.32 12.30 -20.67
N SER A 64 17.11 13.62 -20.58
CA SER A 64 17.56 14.46 -19.46
C SER A 64 16.87 14.15 -18.13
N GLU A 65 15.72 13.48 -18.16
CA GLU A 65 14.96 13.05 -16.98
C GLU A 65 15.26 11.59 -16.58
N TYR A 66 16.31 11.01 -17.17
CA TYR A 66 16.84 9.70 -16.81
C TYR A 66 18.12 9.83 -15.98
N TYR A 67 18.10 9.19 -14.81
CA TYR A 67 19.13 9.30 -13.79
C TYR A 67 19.93 7.99 -13.63
N PRO A 68 21.18 8.06 -13.17
CA PRO A 68 22.04 6.90 -12.91
C PRO A 68 21.49 5.80 -11.99
N SER A 69 20.50 6.10 -11.14
CA SER A 69 19.92 5.12 -10.21
C SER A 69 18.45 5.40 -9.89
N PRO A 70 17.69 4.40 -9.41
CA PRO A 70 16.33 4.60 -8.89
C PRO A 70 16.26 5.64 -7.77
N GLU A 71 17.27 5.68 -6.88
CA GLU A 71 17.35 6.68 -5.82
C GLU A 71 17.45 8.10 -6.39
N GLN A 72 18.31 8.33 -7.39
CA GLN A 72 18.42 9.65 -8.01
C GLN A 72 17.17 10.00 -8.81
N ALA A 73 16.54 9.03 -9.48
CA ALA A 73 15.28 9.22 -10.16
C ALA A 73 14.15 9.60 -9.19
N MET A 74 14.08 8.96 -8.01
CA MET A 74 13.10 9.28 -6.98
C MET A 74 13.32 10.69 -6.42
N LYS A 75 14.57 11.07 -6.11
CA LYS A 75 14.92 12.40 -5.60
C LYS A 75 14.51 13.52 -6.56
N ASN A 76 14.64 13.30 -7.86
CA ASN A 76 14.29 14.27 -8.90
C ASN A 76 12.90 14.06 -9.51
N SER A 77 12.11 13.13 -8.97
CA SER A 77 10.81 12.77 -9.52
C SER A 77 9.80 13.93 -9.45
N SER A 78 8.83 13.88 -10.37
CA SER A 78 7.64 14.74 -10.38
C SER A 78 6.66 14.43 -9.24
N PHE A 79 6.92 13.40 -8.43
CA PHE A 79 6.14 13.05 -7.25
C PHE A 79 6.00 14.29 -6.33
N GLN A 80 4.76 14.76 -6.18
CA GLN A 80 4.47 15.96 -5.40
C GLN A 80 4.37 15.57 -3.93
N VAL A 81 5.21 16.20 -3.11
CA VAL A 81 5.24 16.04 -1.66
C VAL A 81 5.12 17.42 -1.05
N GLU A 82 4.43 17.53 0.07
CA GLU A 82 4.43 18.77 0.82
C GLU A 82 5.86 19.08 1.32
N PRO A 83 6.22 20.34 1.60
CA PRO A 83 7.57 20.70 2.03
C PRO A 83 8.11 19.89 3.22
N GLU A 84 7.24 19.51 4.15
CA GLU A 84 7.56 18.68 5.32
C GLU A 84 7.69 17.17 5.02
N GLU A 85 7.32 16.75 3.80
CA GLU A 85 7.32 15.37 3.30
C GLU A 85 8.43 15.10 2.28
N VAL A 86 9.31 16.08 2.02
CA VAL A 86 10.45 15.93 1.09
C VAL A 86 11.31 14.70 1.39
N TYR A 87 11.37 14.29 2.66
CA TYR A 87 12.08 13.09 3.10
C TYR A 87 11.55 11.80 2.43
N GLN A 88 10.27 11.74 2.03
CA GLN A 88 9.67 10.57 1.37
C GLN A 88 10.31 10.25 0.00
N LYS A 89 11.08 11.18 -0.57
CA LYS A 89 11.88 10.94 -1.78
C LYS A 89 13.22 10.25 -1.50
N ASN A 90 13.60 10.09 -0.24
CA ASN A 90 14.83 9.41 0.14
C ASN A 90 14.64 7.89 0.11
N MET A 91 15.61 7.19 -0.46
CA MET A 91 15.65 5.73 -0.45
C MET A 91 16.64 5.26 0.61
N ASP A 92 16.31 5.48 1.89
CA ASP A 92 17.22 5.23 3.01
C ASP A 92 17.50 3.73 3.21
N GLU A 93 16.50 2.89 2.98
CA GLU A 93 16.64 1.42 3.02
C GLU A 93 15.84 0.76 1.88
N VAL A 94 16.53 0.02 1.00
CA VAL A 94 15.89 -0.80 -0.03
C VAL A 94 15.51 -2.15 0.57
N ILE A 95 14.22 -2.49 0.53
CA ILE A 95 13.67 -3.74 1.07
C ILE A 95 13.57 -4.80 -0.03
N ALA A 96 13.04 -4.42 -1.20
CA ALA A 96 12.88 -5.32 -2.33
C ALA A 96 13.09 -4.59 -3.66
N LYS A 97 13.58 -5.33 -4.67
CA LYS A 97 13.76 -4.85 -6.04
C LYS A 97 13.35 -5.94 -7.03
N PHE A 98 12.52 -5.56 -8.01
CA PHE A 98 12.05 -6.41 -9.11
C PHE A 98 12.43 -5.74 -10.42
N GLU A 99 13.04 -6.47 -11.35
CA GLU A 99 13.54 -5.87 -12.59
C GLU A 99 13.28 -6.76 -13.81
N ASN A 100 13.02 -6.10 -14.93
CA ASN A 100 13.14 -6.70 -16.24
C ASN A 100 13.98 -5.78 -17.15
N GLU A 101 13.90 -5.98 -18.46
CA GLU A 101 14.65 -5.18 -19.44
C GLU A 101 14.22 -3.70 -19.44
N ASN A 102 12.95 -3.43 -19.19
CA ASN A 102 12.34 -2.11 -19.39
C ASN A 102 12.02 -1.37 -18.09
N TYR A 103 11.88 -2.08 -16.97
CA TYR A 103 11.40 -1.52 -15.72
C TYR A 103 12.15 -2.08 -14.50
N ALA A 104 12.16 -1.26 -13.44
CA ALA A 104 12.50 -1.67 -12.10
C ALA A 104 11.42 -1.19 -11.14
N SER A 105 10.91 -2.06 -10.28
CA SER A 105 10.05 -1.68 -9.16
C SER A 105 10.79 -1.92 -7.84
N VAL A 106 10.79 -0.92 -6.97
CA VAL A 106 11.59 -0.88 -5.74
C VAL A 106 10.68 -0.59 -4.56
N TYR A 107 10.66 -1.49 -3.58
CA TYR A 107 10.04 -1.27 -2.29
C TYR A 107 11.11 -0.80 -1.30
N PHE A 108 10.93 0.38 -0.73
CA PHE A 108 11.94 1.03 0.12
C PHE A 108 11.30 1.83 1.25
N LYS A 109 12.13 2.18 2.22
CA LYS A 109 11.78 2.98 3.38
C LYS A 109 12.53 4.32 3.34
N SER A 110 11.81 5.38 3.67
CA SER A 110 12.30 6.73 3.90
C SER A 110 12.14 7.09 5.38
N ILE A 111 13.17 7.60 6.02
CA ILE A 111 13.17 7.88 7.47
C ILE A 111 13.14 9.39 7.69
N LYS A 112 12.09 9.88 8.35
CA LYS A 112 12.02 11.28 8.79
C LYS A 112 12.75 11.46 10.11
N ASP A 113 12.42 10.61 11.08
CA ASP A 113 13.00 10.58 12.42
C ASP A 113 12.73 9.22 13.10
N LYS A 114 12.97 9.11 14.41
CA LYS A 114 12.80 7.86 15.18
C LYS A 114 11.35 7.35 15.30
N ASN A 115 10.39 8.21 14.99
CA ASN A 115 8.95 8.00 15.17
C ASN A 115 8.18 8.05 13.85
N THR A 116 8.77 8.58 12.77
CA THR A 116 8.09 8.68 11.48
C THR A 116 8.96 8.14 10.35
N GLU A 117 8.38 7.23 9.56
CA GLU A 117 8.96 6.68 8.36
C GLU A 117 7.89 6.54 7.26
N CYS A 118 8.29 6.42 6.01
CA CYS A 118 7.40 6.19 4.88
C CYS A 118 7.88 4.98 4.09
N LEU A 119 7.00 4.01 3.88
CA LEU A 119 7.23 2.88 2.99
C LEU A 119 6.69 3.23 1.62
N THR A 120 7.50 3.09 0.58
CA THR A 120 7.10 3.39 -0.80
C THR A 120 7.40 2.20 -1.69
N PHE A 121 6.41 1.76 -2.45
CA PHE A 121 6.64 0.90 -3.61
C PHE A 121 6.57 1.76 -4.88
N ALA A 122 7.69 1.95 -5.56
CA ALA A 122 7.77 2.78 -6.77
C ALA A 122 8.24 1.99 -7.98
N LYS A 123 7.73 2.34 -9.16
CA LYS A 123 8.17 1.82 -10.46
C LYS A 123 8.94 2.88 -11.23
N PHE A 124 9.99 2.41 -11.89
CA PHE A 124 10.92 3.18 -12.69
C PHE A 124 11.02 2.57 -14.08
N LYS A 125 11.05 3.41 -15.12
CA LYS A 125 11.39 2.99 -16.50
C LYS A 125 12.90 3.03 -16.67
N LYS A 126 13.42 2.00 -17.31
CA LYS A 126 14.83 1.80 -17.63
C LYS A 126 15.10 2.20 -19.07
N LYS A 127 16.25 2.80 -19.31
CA LYS A 127 16.72 3.12 -20.66
C LYS A 127 18.24 3.09 -20.69
N VAL A 128 18.81 2.56 -21.77
CA VAL A 128 20.25 2.65 -22.01
C VAL A 128 20.56 3.96 -22.74
N ILE A 129 21.32 4.84 -22.10
CA ILE A 129 21.76 6.13 -22.65
C ILE A 129 23.28 6.15 -22.60
N GLU A 130 23.92 6.37 -23.76
CA GLU A 130 25.39 6.35 -23.89
C GLU A 130 26.06 5.07 -23.36
N GLY A 131 25.35 3.93 -23.41
CA GLY A 131 25.84 2.63 -22.94
C GLY A 131 25.67 2.38 -21.43
N GLU A 132 25.10 3.33 -20.69
CA GLU A 132 24.78 3.18 -19.27
C GLU A 132 23.28 3.02 -19.07
N GLU A 133 22.90 2.13 -18.15
CA GLU A 133 21.52 2.00 -17.73
C GLU A 133 21.12 3.22 -16.88
N ARG A 134 19.98 3.82 -17.22
CA ARG A 134 19.41 4.98 -16.55
C ARG A 134 17.94 4.75 -16.24
N TYR A 135 17.43 5.50 -15.26
CA TYR A 135 16.13 5.30 -14.65
C TYR A 135 15.33 6.60 -14.59
N THR A 136 14.02 6.54 -14.80
CA THR A 136 13.11 7.65 -14.52
C THR A 136 11.91 7.16 -13.73
N TYR A 137 11.37 8.01 -12.85
CA TYR A 137 10.23 7.66 -11.99
C TYR A 137 8.93 7.65 -12.80
N ILE A 138 8.10 6.61 -12.62
CA ILE A 138 6.80 6.49 -13.28
C ILE A 138 5.65 6.67 -12.29
N THR A 139 5.66 5.91 -11.22
CA THR A 139 4.57 5.90 -10.22
C THR A 139 5.07 5.31 -8.91
N GLY A 140 4.32 5.53 -7.83
CA GLY A 140 4.62 4.96 -6.53
C GLY A 140 3.48 5.12 -5.54
N PHE A 141 3.49 4.22 -4.56
CA PHE A 141 2.51 4.15 -3.47
C PHE A 141 3.22 4.40 -2.14
N PRO A 142 3.33 5.67 -1.71
CA PRO A 142 3.86 6.02 -0.40
C PRO A 142 2.85 5.67 0.70
N THR A 143 3.33 5.23 1.85
CA THR A 143 2.55 5.00 3.06
C THR A 143 3.36 5.50 4.24
N GLU A 144 3.01 6.69 4.74
CA GLU A 144 3.59 7.23 5.96
C GLU A 144 3.06 6.46 7.17
N SER A 145 3.95 6.11 8.08
CA SER A 145 3.66 5.44 9.34
C SER A 145 4.28 6.22 10.49
N GLU A 146 3.53 6.34 11.57
CA GLU A 146 3.99 6.93 12.84
C GLU A 146 3.95 5.87 13.94
N ARG A 147 5.05 5.76 14.70
CA ARG A 147 5.26 4.73 15.75
C ARG A 147 4.09 4.56 16.71
N ASP A 148 3.38 5.64 17.04
CA ASP A 148 2.34 5.67 18.06
C ASP A 148 0.92 5.88 17.49
N ASN A 149 0.76 6.03 16.16
CA ASN A 149 -0.53 6.35 15.52
C ASN A 149 -1.12 5.19 14.69
N PHE A 150 -0.74 3.95 15.01
CA PHE A 150 -1.22 2.78 14.29
C PHE A 150 -2.67 2.44 14.63
N THR A 151 -3.46 2.07 13.61
CA THR A 151 -4.74 1.41 13.85
C THR A 151 -4.49 -0.06 14.16
N ILE A 152 -5.11 -0.55 15.24
CA ILE A 152 -5.01 -1.95 15.66
C ILE A 152 -6.02 -2.78 14.87
N GLY A 153 -5.53 -3.79 14.14
CA GLY A 153 -6.34 -4.75 13.39
C GLY A 153 -5.82 -6.18 13.49
N THR A 154 -6.63 -7.15 13.05
CA THR A 154 -6.18 -8.55 12.91
C THR A 154 -5.36 -8.72 11.63
N LEU A 155 -4.50 -9.75 11.58
CA LEU A 155 -3.78 -10.11 10.34
C LEU A 155 -4.73 -10.35 9.17
N GLU A 156 -5.88 -10.97 9.43
CA GLU A 156 -6.92 -11.20 8.42
C GLU A 156 -7.45 -9.89 7.85
N SER A 157 -7.82 -8.94 8.72
CA SER A 157 -8.35 -7.64 8.28
C SER A 157 -7.34 -6.85 7.45
N LEU A 158 -6.07 -6.95 7.82
CA LEU A 158 -4.96 -6.32 7.11
C LEU A 158 -4.77 -6.93 5.73
N VAL A 159 -4.62 -8.25 5.64
CA VAL A 159 -4.46 -8.95 4.37
C VAL A 159 -5.66 -8.66 3.47
N GLN A 160 -6.88 -8.71 4.01
CA GLN A 160 -8.10 -8.37 3.26
C GLN A 160 -8.06 -6.95 2.67
N GLY A 161 -7.57 -5.97 3.43
CA GLY A 161 -7.40 -4.58 2.96
C GLY A 161 -6.35 -4.44 1.87
N GLN A 162 -5.20 -5.10 2.04
CA GLN A 162 -4.12 -5.12 1.04
C GLN A 162 -4.55 -5.79 -0.26
N LEU A 163 -5.31 -6.89 -0.17
CA LEU A 163 -5.92 -7.53 -1.35
C LEU A 163 -6.93 -6.62 -2.04
N ALA A 164 -7.76 -5.89 -1.29
CA ALA A 164 -8.70 -4.93 -1.88
C ALA A 164 -7.99 -3.79 -2.64
N LEU A 165 -6.78 -3.41 -2.23
CA LEU A 165 -5.95 -2.41 -2.91
C LEU A 165 -5.09 -2.97 -4.05
N SER A 166 -4.94 -4.30 -4.14
CA SER A 166 -4.01 -4.92 -5.10
C SER A 166 -4.31 -4.59 -6.57
N ASP A 167 -5.58 -4.50 -6.95
CA ASP A 167 -5.96 -4.13 -8.32
C ASP A 167 -5.59 -2.67 -8.64
N PHE A 168 -5.65 -1.80 -7.62
CA PHE A 168 -5.29 -0.39 -7.75
C PHE A 168 -3.77 -0.19 -7.85
N THR A 169 -3.00 -1.07 -7.21
CA THR A 169 -1.53 -0.96 -7.18
C THR A 169 -0.84 -1.69 -8.34
N GLN A 170 -1.57 -2.19 -9.33
CA GLN A 170 -0.96 -2.84 -10.51
C GLN A 170 -0.04 -1.93 -11.32
N SER A 171 -0.12 -0.60 -11.16
CA SER A 171 0.79 0.32 -11.87
C SER A 171 2.26 0.12 -11.50
N VAL A 172 2.57 -0.48 -10.33
CA VAL A 172 3.95 -0.88 -9.96
C VAL A 172 4.37 -2.24 -10.50
N ASN A 173 3.49 -2.99 -11.16
CA ASN A 173 3.87 -4.22 -11.83
C ASN A 173 4.81 -3.92 -13.01
N ILE A 174 5.92 -4.64 -13.09
CA ILE A 174 6.90 -4.52 -14.19
C ILE A 174 6.45 -5.24 -15.47
N ASP A 175 5.44 -6.11 -15.38
CA ASP A 175 4.87 -6.87 -16.51
C ASP A 175 3.34 -7.03 -16.40
N PRO A 176 2.57 -5.92 -16.41
CA PRO A 176 1.13 -5.92 -16.16
C PRO A 176 0.29 -6.63 -17.25
N GLU A 177 0.86 -6.84 -18.43
CA GLU A 177 0.17 -7.52 -19.54
C GLU A 177 0.13 -9.05 -19.36
N ASN A 178 1.09 -9.61 -18.61
CA ASN A 178 1.25 -11.06 -18.47
C ASN A 178 1.11 -11.56 -17.03
N THR A 179 1.21 -10.67 -16.04
CA THR A 179 1.25 -11.04 -14.63
C THR A 179 0.31 -10.19 -13.78
N ARG A 180 -0.14 -10.76 -12.65
CA ARG A 180 -0.84 -10.02 -11.61
C ARG A 180 0.02 -9.93 -10.36
N PHE A 181 0.64 -8.78 -10.14
CA PHE A 181 1.55 -8.58 -9.00
C PHE A 181 0.77 -8.19 -7.74
N VAL A 182 0.78 -9.03 -6.72
CA VAL A 182 0.03 -8.77 -5.46
C VAL A 182 1.01 -8.68 -4.30
N TRP A 183 0.84 -7.69 -3.42
CA TRP A 183 1.78 -7.43 -2.35
C TRP A 183 1.13 -6.84 -1.10
N GLY A 184 1.88 -6.91 -0.01
CA GLY A 184 1.59 -6.22 1.23
C GLY A 184 2.73 -6.39 2.22
N ASP A 185 2.53 -5.87 3.41
CA ASP A 185 3.45 -5.94 4.53
C ASP A 185 2.72 -6.09 5.86
N CYS A 186 3.37 -6.71 6.85
CA CYS A 186 2.84 -6.80 8.22
C CYS A 186 3.94 -7.09 9.24
N ASN A 187 3.66 -6.89 10.53
CA ASN A 187 4.57 -7.24 11.63
C ASN A 187 4.33 -8.65 12.21
N SER A 188 3.51 -9.49 11.57
CA SER A 188 3.19 -10.83 12.05
C SER A 188 3.91 -11.92 11.26
N LYS A 189 4.58 -12.82 11.98
CA LYS A 189 5.22 -14.01 11.39
C LYS A 189 4.21 -15.03 10.86
N GLU A 190 2.93 -14.93 11.22
CA GLU A 190 1.90 -15.83 10.69
C GLU A 190 1.69 -15.64 9.18
N ILE A 191 2.17 -14.54 8.59
CA ILE A 191 2.14 -14.31 7.14
C ILE A 191 2.84 -15.40 6.31
N TYR A 192 3.76 -16.17 6.90
CA TYR A 192 4.38 -17.33 6.23
C TYR A 192 3.38 -18.46 5.91
N LYS A 193 2.19 -18.44 6.54
CA LYS A 193 1.09 -19.38 6.25
C LYS A 193 0.15 -18.87 5.17
N LEU A 194 0.30 -17.62 4.73
CA LEU A 194 -0.58 -17.00 3.75
C LEU A 194 -0.68 -17.88 2.50
N LYS A 195 -1.92 -18.12 2.09
CA LYS A 195 -2.23 -18.57 0.73
C LYS A 195 -3.39 -17.76 0.19
N ILE A 196 -3.31 -17.33 -1.06
CA ILE A 196 -4.41 -16.67 -1.77
C ILE A 196 -4.90 -17.66 -2.83
N GLU A 197 -6.18 -18.03 -2.80
CA GLU A 197 -6.74 -19.05 -3.69
C GLU A 197 -5.90 -20.35 -3.72
N GLY A 198 -5.30 -20.72 -2.59
CA GLY A 198 -4.41 -21.88 -2.44
C GLY A 198 -2.97 -21.70 -2.89
N GLN A 199 -2.63 -20.58 -3.54
CA GLN A 199 -1.28 -20.24 -4.00
C GLN A 199 -0.46 -19.66 -2.84
N LYS A 200 0.85 -19.96 -2.77
CA LYS A 200 1.76 -19.36 -1.78
C LYS A 200 2.43 -18.11 -2.35
N PRO A 201 2.85 -17.14 -1.50
CA PRO A 201 3.62 -16.00 -1.96
C PRO A 201 4.87 -16.43 -2.71
N SER A 202 5.22 -15.70 -3.76
CA SER A 202 6.50 -15.83 -4.47
C SER A 202 7.67 -15.54 -3.53
N GLY A 203 7.49 -14.59 -2.61
CA GLY A 203 8.48 -14.31 -1.58
C GLY A 203 7.91 -13.59 -0.36
N ILE A 204 8.64 -13.72 0.75
CA ILE A 204 8.42 -12.99 1.99
C ILE A 204 9.79 -12.49 2.46
N ILE A 205 9.98 -11.18 2.49
CA ILE A 205 11.24 -10.52 2.82
C ILE A 205 11.09 -9.84 4.18
N PRO A 206 11.83 -10.28 5.22
CA PRO A 206 11.82 -9.60 6.50
C PRO A 206 12.60 -8.27 6.44
N TYR A 207 12.08 -7.24 7.10
CA TYR A 207 12.75 -5.95 7.31
C TYR A 207 12.51 -5.42 8.73
N GLU A 208 13.18 -4.34 9.11
CA GLU A 208 12.98 -3.69 10.40
C GLU A 208 12.19 -2.39 10.22
N SER A 209 11.21 -2.16 11.08
CA SER A 209 10.46 -0.89 11.16
C SER A 209 10.21 -0.58 12.62
N PHE A 210 10.57 0.64 13.04
CA PHE A 210 10.51 1.09 14.44
C PHE A 210 11.21 0.20 15.49
N GLY A 211 12.17 -0.65 15.08
CA GLY A 211 12.84 -1.63 15.94
C GLY A 211 12.07 -2.95 16.10
N GLU A 212 10.97 -3.12 15.36
CA GLU A 212 10.20 -4.34 15.26
C GLU A 212 10.47 -5.03 13.92
N LYS A 213 10.23 -6.35 13.87
CA LYS A 213 10.41 -7.14 12.66
C LYS A 213 9.14 -7.17 11.84
N TRP A 214 9.25 -6.77 10.58
CA TRP A 214 8.18 -6.76 9.59
C TRP A 214 8.49 -7.67 8.43
N TYR A 215 7.48 -7.93 7.59
CA TYR A 215 7.52 -8.89 6.51
C TYR A 215 6.81 -8.32 5.30
N PHE A 216 7.56 -7.97 4.26
CA PHE A 216 7.02 -7.66 2.95
C PHE A 216 6.75 -8.97 2.21
N TRP A 217 5.51 -9.22 1.84
CA TRP A 217 5.09 -10.42 1.12
C TRP A 217 4.60 -10.05 -0.27
N TYR A 218 4.85 -10.90 -1.26
CA TYR A 218 4.44 -10.65 -2.63
C TYR A 218 4.22 -11.93 -3.45
N TYR A 219 3.41 -11.78 -4.49
CA TYR A 219 3.21 -12.71 -5.59
C TYR A 219 3.63 -12.00 -6.86
N GLU A 220 4.65 -12.50 -7.56
CA GLU A 220 5.05 -11.93 -8.86
C GLU A 220 3.96 -12.13 -9.91
N ASN A 221 3.27 -13.27 -9.82
CA ASN A 221 2.10 -13.57 -10.64
C ASN A 221 1.08 -14.39 -9.85
N LEU A 222 0.03 -13.75 -9.33
CA LEU A 222 -1.11 -14.43 -8.75
C LEU A 222 -2.08 -14.87 -9.87
N GLU A 223 -2.22 -16.18 -10.07
CA GLU A 223 -3.12 -16.73 -11.07
C GLU A 223 -4.58 -16.65 -10.57
N SER A 224 -5.26 -15.54 -10.84
CA SER A 224 -6.68 -15.37 -10.52
C SER A 224 -7.29 -14.22 -11.29
N ASP A 225 -8.50 -14.43 -11.81
CA ASP A 225 -9.31 -13.40 -12.47
C ASP A 225 -10.29 -12.70 -11.50
N ILE A 226 -10.27 -13.07 -10.21
CA ILE A 226 -11.17 -12.53 -9.19
C ILE A 226 -10.67 -11.16 -8.74
N ALA A 227 -11.55 -10.16 -8.63
CA ALA A 227 -11.19 -8.84 -8.11
C ALA A 227 -10.50 -8.95 -6.73
N GLY A 228 -9.51 -8.12 -6.47
CA GLY A 228 -8.68 -8.19 -5.27
C GLY A 228 -9.49 -8.19 -3.97
N SER A 229 -10.56 -7.39 -3.92
CA SER A 229 -11.48 -7.31 -2.79
C SER A 229 -12.32 -8.59 -2.54
N GLN A 230 -12.32 -9.53 -3.48
CA GLN A 230 -13.08 -10.78 -3.45
C GLN A 230 -12.20 -12.03 -3.34
N LEU A 231 -10.87 -11.88 -3.42
CA LEU A 231 -9.92 -12.97 -3.27
C LEU A 231 -10.07 -13.63 -1.91
N GLN A 232 -10.13 -14.96 -1.90
CA GLN A 232 -10.11 -15.75 -0.67
C GLN A 232 -8.66 -16.03 -0.27
N PHE A 233 -8.38 -15.94 1.02
CA PHE A 233 -7.06 -16.29 1.57
C PHE A 233 -7.19 -17.13 2.84
N THR A 234 -6.10 -17.82 3.18
CA THR A 234 -5.97 -18.62 4.40
C THR A 234 -4.68 -18.29 5.12
N LEU A 235 -4.67 -18.39 6.46
CA LEU A 235 -3.50 -18.21 7.33
C LEU A 235 -3.22 -19.46 8.20
N ASP A 236 -3.64 -20.64 7.73
CA ASP A 236 -3.57 -21.94 8.43
C ASP A 236 -2.34 -22.79 8.10
#